data_AF-A0A2M6Y4T6-F1
#
_entry.id   AF-A0A2M6Y4T6-F1
#
_cell.length_a   1.000
_cell.length_b   1.000
_cell.length_c   1.000
_cell.angle_alpha   90.00
_cell.angle_beta   90.00
_cell.angle_gamma   90.00
#
_symmetry.space_group_name_H-M   'P 1'
#
loop_
_entity.id
_entity.type
_entity.pdbx_description
1 polymer ?
#
loop_
_entity_poly.entity_id
_entity_poly.type
_entity_poly.pdbx_seq_one_letter_code
_entity_poly.pdbx_strand_id
1 'polypeptide(L)'
;HLAEAGVDRAKWKLLETNDMWFVLSSATIAGYNFDKVYSDVGGGTYTIQMSSHPTDQDMRVVESVGRDSTGNEIRRIKVVLKNENAADFAARAQNLVSNTGGNDHIEWGPVVSGNSIDATARTFPRHYSAGHVTPQDGGSTTAGTDDVYWWSYSDVPKIPNIKFANYLSSATDSGDAPDGCGNGTDSTYYFVGDAKFVGCSDTSNQSYYITGDATFASGKSGGNFIVGSVIMLGNFIVSGSGGANGKYDAHLPRDAWMEYGHDATTWAHYLTFDPDAPATYAQAVSGNYHADNHTYELDNVLIHGFMYTGGSEGLTGGGNCNLNGVLLSNQDATMGTSTMGIYYDDQVAADIQIQGITIVQISWYEVKGEWPSGL
;
A
#
# COMPACT_ATOMS: atom_id res chain seq x y z
N HIS A 1 29.45 20.48 -3.46
CA HIS A 1 29.76 19.03 -3.52
C HIS A 1 29.82 18.36 -2.17
N LEU A 2 30.49 18.93 -1.14
CA LEU A 2 30.62 18.28 0.16
C LEU A 2 29.28 18.10 0.90
N ALA A 3 28.40 19.11 0.84
CA ALA A 3 27.07 19.02 1.43
C ALA A 3 26.20 17.95 0.72
N GLU A 4 26.27 17.87 -0.60
CA GLU A 4 25.59 16.86 -1.41
C GLU A 4 26.10 15.45 -1.07
N ALA A 5 27.41 15.26 -0.91
CA ALA A 5 27.98 13.98 -0.50
C ALA A 5 27.46 13.51 0.87
N GLY A 6 27.21 14.44 1.80
CA GLY A 6 26.58 14.09 3.08
C GLY A 6 25.13 13.66 2.95
N VAL A 7 24.36 14.26 2.03
CA VAL A 7 22.99 13.80 1.71
C VAL A 7 23.02 12.40 1.11
N ASP A 8 23.93 12.13 0.17
CA ASP A 8 24.04 10.81 -0.44
C ASP A 8 24.45 9.75 0.58
N ARG A 9 25.42 10.06 1.46
CA ARG A 9 25.80 9.18 2.58
C ARG A 9 24.62 8.91 3.53
N ALA A 10 23.79 9.92 3.83
CA ALA A 10 22.59 9.74 4.63
C ALA A 10 21.60 8.78 3.96
N LYS A 11 21.33 8.97 2.66
CA LYS A 11 20.47 8.06 1.88
C LYS A 11 20.97 6.62 1.94
N TRP A 12 22.26 6.40 1.71
CA TRP A 12 22.86 5.06 1.84
C TRP A 12 22.72 4.47 3.24
N LYS A 13 22.87 5.30 4.28
CA LYS A 13 22.72 4.86 5.67
C LYS A 13 21.29 4.40 5.97
N LEU A 14 20.31 5.16 5.49
CA LEU A 14 18.89 4.83 5.63
C LEU A 14 18.52 3.54 4.88
N LEU A 15 19.16 3.26 3.75
CA LEU A 15 18.94 2.04 2.96
C LEU A 15 19.65 0.80 3.52
N GLU A 16 20.54 0.93 4.49
CA GLU A 16 21.37 -0.18 4.99
C GLU A 16 20.51 -1.26 5.65
N THR A 17 19.51 -0.87 6.45
CA THR A 17 18.51 -1.75 7.06
C THR A 17 17.22 -0.97 7.33
N ASN A 18 16.09 -1.67 7.44
CA ASN A 18 14.81 -1.08 7.86
C ASN A 18 14.93 -0.31 9.19
N ASP A 19 15.70 -0.86 10.13
CA ASP A 19 15.90 -0.27 11.45
C ASP A 19 16.52 1.13 11.38
N MET A 20 17.38 1.41 10.39
CA MET A 20 17.97 2.75 10.21
C MET A 20 16.92 3.80 9.82
N TRP A 21 15.85 3.40 9.13
CA TRP A 21 14.74 4.31 8.85
C TRP A 21 13.85 4.51 10.07
N PHE A 22 13.49 3.41 10.75
CA PHE A 22 12.55 3.44 11.86
C PHE A 22 13.16 4.04 13.14
N VAL A 23 14.46 3.89 13.39
CA VAL A 23 15.12 4.43 14.59
C VAL A 23 14.98 5.95 14.71
N LEU A 24 14.92 6.68 13.58
CA LEU A 24 14.79 8.13 13.56
C LEU A 24 13.43 8.66 14.07
N SER A 25 12.45 7.79 14.30
CA SER A 25 11.18 8.18 14.94
C SER A 25 11.33 8.44 16.45
N SER A 26 12.33 7.83 17.08
CA SER A 26 12.46 7.81 18.55
C SER A 26 13.89 8.03 19.07
N ALA A 27 14.89 7.95 18.21
CA ALA A 27 16.29 8.10 18.56
C ALA A 27 17.11 8.71 17.40
N THR A 28 18.39 8.94 17.66
CA THR A 28 19.34 9.45 16.66
C THR A 28 20.32 8.36 16.24
N ILE A 29 20.88 8.49 15.03
CA ILE A 29 21.92 7.58 14.54
C ILE A 29 23.28 8.23 14.82
N ALA A 30 24.15 7.52 15.54
CA ALA A 30 25.50 7.98 15.84
C ALA A 30 26.29 8.31 14.56
N GLY A 31 26.91 9.49 14.53
CA GLY A 31 27.58 10.04 13.36
C GLY A 31 26.65 10.75 12.36
N TYR A 32 25.35 10.81 12.62
CA TYR A 32 24.33 11.42 11.77
C TYR A 32 23.41 12.34 12.59
N ASN A 33 23.95 12.99 13.62
CA ASN A 33 23.26 13.99 14.43
C ASN A 33 24.13 15.23 14.67
N PHE A 34 24.90 15.65 13.67
CA PHE A 34 25.93 16.67 13.79
C PHE A 34 26.94 16.39 14.93
N ASP A 35 27.31 15.13 15.07
CA ASP A 35 28.20 14.58 16.09
C ASP A 35 29.49 13.97 15.51
N LYS A 36 29.64 14.00 14.17
CA LYS A 36 30.83 13.52 13.47
C LYS A 36 31.17 14.37 12.25
N VAL A 37 32.47 14.62 12.07
CA VAL A 37 33.04 15.22 10.86
C VAL A 37 33.57 14.13 9.94
N TYR A 38 33.21 14.23 8.66
CA TYR A 38 33.64 13.35 7.59
C TYR A 38 34.59 14.08 6.64
N SER A 39 35.65 13.40 6.21
CA SER A 39 36.72 13.96 5.37
C SER A 39 37.14 13.03 4.23
N ASP A 40 36.24 12.12 3.84
CA ASP A 40 36.46 11.07 2.84
C ASP A 40 36.21 11.55 1.40
N VAL A 41 35.70 12.76 1.23
CA VAL A 41 35.54 13.41 -0.08
C VAL A 41 36.58 14.52 -0.21
N GLY A 42 37.35 14.48 -1.29
CA GLY A 42 38.39 15.48 -1.55
C GLY A 42 37.84 16.91 -1.61
N GLY A 43 38.61 17.88 -1.13
CA GLY A 43 38.27 19.31 -1.19
C GLY A 43 37.67 19.90 0.09
N GLY A 44 37.43 19.09 1.13
CA GLY A 44 37.05 19.61 2.45
C GLY A 44 36.44 18.56 3.36
N THR A 45 35.50 18.98 4.20
CA THR A 45 34.83 18.14 5.20
C THR A 45 33.33 18.39 5.20
N TYR A 46 32.56 17.43 5.71
CA TYR A 46 31.12 17.59 5.88
C TYR A 46 30.61 16.90 7.15
N THR A 47 29.40 17.26 7.57
CA THR A 47 28.69 16.63 8.69
C THR A 47 27.21 16.56 8.38
N ILE A 48 26.51 15.62 9.02
CA ILE A 48 25.15 15.20 8.68
C ILE A 48 24.29 15.17 9.93
N GLN A 49 23.04 15.58 9.80
CA GLN A 49 21.95 15.32 10.72
C GLN A 49 20.79 14.63 9.99
N MET A 50 20.23 13.59 10.61
CA MET A 50 19.00 12.95 10.17
C MET A 50 17.96 13.01 11.29
N SER A 51 16.69 13.21 10.94
CA SER A 51 15.59 13.30 11.89
C SER A 51 14.26 12.86 11.27
N SER A 52 13.25 12.59 12.10
CA SER A 52 11.87 12.39 11.66
C SER A 52 11.27 13.69 11.11
N HIS A 53 10.31 13.55 10.19
CA HIS A 53 9.47 14.67 9.78
C HIS A 53 8.39 14.90 10.86
N PRO A 54 8.08 16.17 11.22
CA PRO A 54 7.22 16.47 12.37
C PRO A 54 5.75 16.04 12.21
N THR A 55 5.30 15.84 10.97
CA THR A 55 3.88 15.56 10.66
C THR A 55 3.67 14.32 9.81
N ASP A 56 4.74 13.67 9.35
CA ASP A 56 4.64 12.53 8.42
C ASP A 56 5.63 11.45 8.84
N GLN A 57 5.09 10.33 9.33
CA GLN A 57 5.89 9.21 9.84
C GLN A 57 6.69 8.47 8.75
N ASP A 58 6.33 8.67 7.49
CA ASP A 58 6.98 8.11 6.32
C ASP A 58 7.95 9.09 5.67
N MET A 59 8.21 10.23 6.31
CA MET A 59 9.23 11.18 5.87
C MET A 59 10.39 11.32 6.85
N ARG A 60 11.59 11.55 6.31
CA ARG A 60 12.82 11.87 7.05
C ARG A 60 13.43 13.16 6.53
N VAL A 61 13.93 13.97 7.45
CA VAL A 61 14.65 15.20 7.14
C VAL A 61 16.14 14.92 7.26
N VAL A 62 16.86 15.15 6.17
CA VAL A 62 18.33 15.08 6.12
C VAL A 62 18.88 16.48 5.94
N GLU A 63 19.77 16.86 6.85
CA GLU A 63 20.54 18.10 6.74
C GLU A 63 22.03 17.78 6.67
N SER A 64 22.73 18.42 5.73
CA SER A 64 24.16 18.21 5.53
C SER A 64 24.86 19.53 5.37
N VAL A 65 25.93 19.75 6.14
CA VAL A 65 26.77 20.94 6.07
C VAL A 65 28.13 20.54 5.52
N GLY A 66 28.50 21.09 4.38
CA GLY A 66 29.83 20.94 3.78
C GLY A 66 30.66 22.21 3.99
N ARG A 67 31.94 22.04 4.31
CA ARG A 67 32.92 23.11 4.43
C ARG A 67 34.16 22.76 3.62
N ASP A 68 34.61 23.69 2.79
CA ASP A 68 35.83 23.52 2.00
C ASP A 68 37.09 23.36 2.86
N SER A 69 38.20 22.98 2.24
CA SER A 69 39.48 22.77 2.93
C SER A 69 40.05 24.05 3.55
N THR A 70 39.67 25.23 3.06
CA THR A 70 40.12 26.52 3.61
C THR A 70 39.25 27.01 4.76
N GLY A 71 38.04 26.45 4.91
CA GLY A 71 37.08 26.84 5.93
C GLY A 71 36.24 28.06 5.58
N ASN A 72 36.47 28.67 4.42
CA ASN A 72 35.87 29.94 4.02
C ASN A 72 34.52 29.77 3.32
N GLU A 73 34.27 28.59 2.73
CA GLU A 73 33.02 28.29 2.05
C GLU A 73 32.24 27.22 2.81
N ILE A 74 31.06 27.59 3.29
CA ILE A 74 30.12 26.69 3.97
C ILE A 74 28.82 26.65 3.17
N ARG A 75 28.36 25.44 2.86
CA ARG A 75 27.04 25.19 2.25
C ARG A 75 26.26 24.23 3.11
N ARG A 76 24.97 24.51 3.31
CA ARG A 76 24.05 23.62 4.02
C ARG A 76 22.88 23.27 3.12
N ILE A 77 22.62 21.98 3.01
CA ILE A 77 21.53 21.43 2.23
C ILE A 77 20.55 20.75 3.18
N LYS A 78 19.27 20.96 2.96
CA LYS A 78 18.17 20.27 3.61
C LYS A 78 17.35 19.50 2.56
N VAL A 79 17.11 18.23 2.83
CA VAL A 79 16.37 17.32 1.96
C VAL A 79 15.29 16.63 2.78
N VAL A 80 14.09 16.51 2.20
CA VAL A 80 13.04 15.65 2.72
C VAL A 80 12.98 14.39 1.86
N LEU A 81 13.12 13.24 2.51
CA LEU A 81 13.04 11.91 1.94
C LEU A 81 11.73 11.27 2.37
N LYS A 82 11.05 10.54 1.47
CA LYS A 82 9.87 9.73 1.81
C LYS A 82 10.17 8.25 1.57
N ASN A 83 9.73 7.39 2.47
CA ASN A 83 9.66 5.96 2.23
C ASN A 83 8.37 5.64 1.46
N GLU A 84 8.51 5.38 0.17
CA GLU A 84 7.39 5.02 -0.72
C GLU A 84 7.03 3.53 -0.69
N ASN A 85 7.52 2.76 0.30
CA ASN A 85 7.06 1.38 0.45
C ASN A 85 5.67 1.24 1.11
N ALA A 86 4.94 2.34 1.33
CA ALA A 86 3.58 2.28 1.85
C ALA A 86 2.66 1.51 0.90
N ALA A 87 1.81 0.66 1.46
CA ALA A 87 0.80 -0.10 0.72
C ALA A 87 -0.48 0.73 0.52
N ASP A 88 -0.33 1.96 0.04
CA ASP A 88 -1.43 2.91 -0.13
C ASP A 88 -2.17 2.65 -1.45
N PHE A 89 -2.84 1.50 -1.52
CA PHE A 89 -3.62 1.04 -2.66
C PHE A 89 -4.70 0.06 -2.22
N ALA A 90 -5.86 0.11 -2.87
CA ALA A 90 -6.90 -0.89 -2.68
C ALA A 90 -6.51 -2.22 -3.34
N ALA A 91 -6.06 -2.13 -4.59
CA ALA A 91 -5.63 -3.27 -5.38
C ALA A 91 -4.37 -2.93 -6.16
N ARG A 92 -3.42 -3.86 -6.15
CA ARG A 92 -2.18 -3.72 -6.89
C ARG A 92 -1.73 -5.02 -7.53
N ALA A 93 -1.27 -4.94 -8.77
CA ALA A 93 -0.70 -6.08 -9.49
C ALA A 93 0.65 -5.76 -10.13
N GLN A 94 1.49 -6.77 -10.31
CA GLN A 94 2.77 -6.63 -11.02
C GLN A 94 2.57 -6.39 -12.51
N ASN A 95 1.56 -7.01 -13.11
CA ASN A 95 1.37 -6.98 -14.55
C ASN A 95 0.02 -6.35 -14.95
N LEU A 96 -1.11 -7.02 -14.72
CA LEU A 96 -2.42 -6.47 -15.08
C LEU A 96 -3.32 -6.34 -13.86
N VAL A 97 -4.00 -5.19 -13.70
CA VAL A 97 -5.26 -5.17 -12.93
C VAL A 97 -6.41 -5.09 -13.92
N SER A 98 -7.34 -6.03 -13.86
CA SER A 98 -8.50 -6.08 -14.75
C SER A 98 -9.78 -6.15 -13.92
N ASN A 99 -10.64 -5.15 -14.10
CA ASN A 99 -11.96 -4.99 -13.50
C ASN A 99 -12.98 -5.08 -14.64
N THR A 100 -13.26 -6.31 -15.07
CA THR A 100 -14.07 -6.64 -16.25
C THR A 100 -15.41 -7.30 -15.89
N GLY A 101 -15.69 -7.49 -14.61
CA GLY A 101 -17.00 -7.88 -14.13
C GLY A 101 -18.06 -6.81 -14.46
N GLY A 102 -19.32 -7.24 -14.53
CA GLY A 102 -20.43 -6.28 -14.72
C GLY A 102 -20.72 -5.44 -13.47
N ASN A 103 -20.42 -5.97 -12.28
CA ASN A 103 -20.79 -5.41 -10.98
C ASN A 103 -19.65 -5.45 -9.95
N ASP A 104 -18.44 -5.85 -10.34
CA ASP A 104 -17.25 -5.69 -9.51
C ASP A 104 -16.97 -4.21 -9.25
N HIS A 105 -16.31 -3.89 -8.14
CA HIS A 105 -15.99 -2.52 -7.78
C HIS A 105 -14.77 -2.50 -6.87
N ILE A 106 -13.99 -1.43 -7.00
CA ILE A 106 -12.90 -1.10 -6.09
C ILE A 106 -13.22 0.27 -5.54
N GLU A 107 -13.12 0.44 -4.23
CA GLU A 107 -13.58 1.62 -3.51
C GLU A 107 -12.50 2.10 -2.54
N TRP A 108 -12.53 3.41 -2.25
CA TRP A 108 -11.79 4.11 -1.21
C TRP A 108 -10.26 4.16 -1.29
N GLY A 109 -9.64 3.46 -2.24
CA GLY A 109 -8.20 3.55 -2.47
C GLY A 109 -7.83 3.29 -3.93
N PRO A 110 -6.63 3.70 -4.36
CA PRO A 110 -6.25 3.66 -5.76
C PRO A 110 -5.99 2.24 -6.26
N VAL A 111 -6.09 2.07 -7.57
CA VAL A 111 -5.68 0.87 -8.30
C VAL A 111 -4.32 1.11 -8.94
N VAL A 112 -3.36 0.23 -8.66
CA VAL A 112 -1.98 0.38 -9.15
C VAL A 112 -1.55 -0.84 -9.96
N SER A 113 -0.97 -0.62 -11.14
CA SER A 113 -0.43 -1.70 -11.97
C SER A 113 0.98 -1.43 -12.44
N GLY A 114 1.83 -2.47 -12.37
CA GLY A 114 3.18 -2.45 -12.92
C GLY A 114 3.24 -2.56 -14.44
N ASN A 115 2.13 -2.77 -15.15
CA ASN A 115 2.09 -2.73 -16.61
C ASN A 115 0.78 -2.18 -17.17
N SER A 116 -0.38 -2.81 -16.98
CA SER A 116 -1.64 -2.31 -17.56
C SER A 116 -2.80 -2.37 -16.58
N ILE A 117 -3.81 -1.52 -16.81
CA ILE A 117 -5.11 -1.56 -16.16
C ILE A 117 -6.19 -1.70 -17.22
N ASP A 118 -7.13 -2.61 -17.01
CA ASP A 118 -8.41 -2.65 -17.72
C ASP A 118 -9.53 -2.30 -16.75
N ALA A 119 -10.07 -1.10 -16.89
CA ALA A 119 -11.08 -0.55 -16.03
C ALA A 119 -12.50 -0.71 -16.59
N THR A 120 -12.74 -1.29 -17.78
CA THR A 120 -14.10 -1.57 -18.33
C THR A 120 -15.13 -0.45 -18.10
N ALA A 121 -14.74 0.79 -18.38
CA ALA A 121 -15.54 2.02 -18.20
C ALA A 121 -15.78 2.50 -16.75
N ARG A 122 -15.09 1.94 -15.75
CA ARG A 122 -15.01 2.53 -14.41
C ARG A 122 -14.27 3.88 -14.47
N THR A 123 -14.79 4.84 -13.74
CA THR A 123 -14.27 6.21 -13.64
C THR A 123 -13.83 6.58 -12.21
N PHE A 124 -13.82 5.59 -11.33
CA PHE A 124 -13.27 5.63 -9.99
C PHE A 124 -12.81 4.20 -9.62
N PRO A 125 -11.87 4.03 -8.67
CA PRO A 125 -11.10 5.07 -7.97
C PRO A 125 -9.99 5.63 -8.89
N ARG A 126 -8.92 6.24 -8.34
CA ARG A 126 -7.75 6.62 -9.13
C ARG A 126 -7.02 5.40 -9.67
N HIS A 127 -6.54 5.49 -10.90
CA HIS A 127 -5.79 4.43 -11.60
C HIS A 127 -4.38 4.89 -11.94
N TYR A 128 -3.37 4.15 -11.46
CA TYR A 128 -1.97 4.40 -11.76
C TYR A 128 -1.35 3.20 -12.46
N SER A 129 -0.90 3.40 -13.70
CA SER A 129 -0.33 2.34 -14.52
C SER A 129 1.04 2.74 -15.06
N ALA A 130 1.99 1.81 -15.01
CA ALA A 130 3.28 1.93 -15.70
C ALA A 130 3.15 1.80 -17.24
N GLY A 131 1.98 1.40 -17.72
CA GLY A 131 1.62 1.28 -19.12
C GLY A 131 0.19 1.74 -19.34
N HIS A 132 -0.58 0.99 -20.13
CA HIS A 132 -1.88 1.46 -20.62
C HIS A 132 -3.00 1.38 -19.55
N VAL A 133 -3.98 2.27 -19.62
CA VAL A 133 -5.25 2.25 -18.88
C VAL A 133 -6.42 2.21 -19.87
N THR A 134 -7.16 1.11 -19.89
CA THR A 134 -8.28 0.87 -20.82
C THR A 134 -9.62 1.20 -20.15
N PRO A 135 -10.56 1.92 -20.81
CA PRO A 135 -10.48 2.45 -22.18
C PRO A 135 -9.84 3.84 -22.31
N GLN A 136 -9.38 4.46 -21.22
CA GLN A 136 -8.99 5.87 -21.14
C GLN A 136 -7.97 6.31 -22.21
N ASP A 137 -6.94 5.50 -22.45
CA ASP A 137 -5.90 5.81 -23.42
C ASP A 137 -6.37 5.70 -24.88
N GLY A 138 -7.51 5.07 -25.16
CA GLY A 138 -8.04 4.91 -26.51
C GLY A 138 -7.09 4.21 -27.49
N GLY A 139 -6.15 3.39 -27.00
CA GLY A 139 -5.10 2.75 -27.79
C GLY A 139 -3.81 3.57 -27.97
N SER A 140 -3.70 4.73 -27.31
CA SER A 140 -2.47 5.50 -27.21
C SER A 140 -1.38 4.70 -26.48
N THR A 141 -0.12 4.88 -26.88
CA THR A 141 1.04 4.29 -26.20
C THR A 141 1.98 5.33 -25.57
N THR A 142 1.47 6.55 -25.36
CA THR A 142 2.18 7.64 -24.70
C THR A 142 1.55 7.94 -23.36
N ALA A 143 2.34 8.45 -22.42
CA ALA A 143 1.82 8.90 -21.13
C ALA A 143 0.60 9.81 -21.28
N GLY A 144 -0.44 9.48 -20.51
CA GLY A 144 -1.74 10.13 -20.49
C GLY A 144 -2.22 10.30 -19.06
N THR A 145 -2.95 11.37 -18.82
CA THR A 145 -3.53 11.70 -17.51
C THR A 145 -4.62 12.73 -17.71
N ASP A 146 -5.64 12.71 -16.86
CA ASP A 146 -6.56 13.85 -16.68
C ASP A 146 -6.29 14.66 -15.41
N ASP A 147 -5.21 14.32 -14.72
CA ASP A 147 -4.74 14.87 -13.44
C ASP A 147 -5.73 14.70 -12.28
N VAL A 148 -6.69 13.79 -12.45
CA VAL A 148 -7.77 13.56 -11.48
C VAL A 148 -7.92 12.08 -11.13
N TYR A 149 -8.25 11.22 -12.09
CA TYR A 149 -8.55 9.81 -11.79
C TYR A 149 -7.71 8.78 -12.54
N TRP A 150 -6.91 9.15 -13.53
CA TRP A 150 -6.06 8.16 -14.20
C TRP A 150 -4.73 8.73 -14.67
N TRP A 151 -3.71 7.88 -14.61
CA TRP A 151 -2.35 8.11 -15.08
C TRP A 151 -1.82 6.85 -15.77
N SER A 152 -1.55 6.94 -17.07
CA SER A 152 -0.94 5.88 -17.88
C SER A 152 0.51 6.18 -18.20
N TYR A 153 1.31 5.13 -18.41
CA TYR A 153 2.75 5.18 -18.64
C TYR A 153 3.48 6.10 -17.64
N SER A 154 3.01 6.09 -16.40
CA SER A 154 3.52 6.91 -15.31
C SER A 154 4.52 6.12 -14.47
N ASP A 155 5.44 6.81 -13.80
CA ASP A 155 6.29 6.17 -12.80
C ASP A 155 5.41 5.75 -11.62
N VAL A 156 5.09 4.46 -11.55
CA VAL A 156 4.45 3.86 -10.38
C VAL A 156 5.54 3.44 -9.38
N PRO A 157 5.29 3.58 -8.06
CA PRO A 157 6.21 3.05 -7.04
C PRO A 157 6.53 1.58 -7.32
N LYS A 158 7.63 1.04 -6.79
CA LYS A 158 7.88 -0.41 -6.91
C LYS A 158 6.90 -1.21 -6.05
N ILE A 159 6.69 -2.48 -6.39
CA ILE A 159 5.91 -3.37 -5.52
C ILE A 159 6.61 -3.45 -4.16
N PRO A 160 5.88 -3.27 -3.05
CA PRO A 160 6.47 -3.40 -1.73
C PRO A 160 6.97 -4.83 -1.56
N ASN A 161 8.21 -5.00 -1.10
CA ASN A 161 8.70 -6.33 -0.78
C ASN A 161 8.03 -6.77 0.51
N ILE A 162 7.26 -7.85 0.49
CA ILE A 162 6.60 -8.37 1.70
C ILE A 162 7.60 -9.17 2.54
N LYS A 163 7.54 -9.00 3.86
CA LYS A 163 8.39 -9.73 4.83
C LYS A 163 7.81 -11.11 5.13
N PHE A 164 7.77 -11.98 4.11
CA PHE A 164 7.15 -13.31 4.19
C PHE A 164 7.62 -14.17 5.37
N ALA A 165 8.87 -14.05 5.78
CA ALA A 165 9.41 -14.78 6.92
C ALA A 165 8.65 -14.50 8.23
N ASN A 166 8.20 -13.25 8.44
CA ASN A 166 7.42 -12.91 9.62
C ASN A 166 6.00 -13.50 9.56
N TYR A 167 5.33 -13.40 8.41
CA TYR A 167 4.01 -14.01 8.21
C TYR A 167 4.04 -15.52 8.38
N LEU A 168 5.08 -16.19 7.85
CA LEU A 168 5.30 -17.62 8.03
C LEU A 168 5.53 -17.98 9.51
N SER A 169 6.38 -17.24 10.22
CA SER A 169 6.61 -17.46 11.65
C SER A 169 5.31 -17.29 12.43
N SER A 170 4.58 -16.19 12.20
CA SER A 170 3.28 -15.94 12.85
C SER A 170 2.30 -17.08 12.59
N ALA A 171 2.14 -17.52 11.34
CA ALA A 171 1.24 -18.62 10.99
C ALA A 171 1.65 -19.95 11.65
N THR A 172 2.95 -20.21 11.76
CA THR A 172 3.46 -21.44 12.40
C THR A 172 3.25 -21.41 13.92
N ASP A 173 3.48 -20.24 14.53
CA ASP A 173 3.39 -20.05 15.99
C ASP A 173 1.93 -20.02 16.48
N SER A 174 0.96 -19.66 15.61
CA SER A 174 -0.47 -19.60 15.95
C SER A 174 -1.15 -20.97 16.05
N GLY A 175 -0.54 -22.04 15.52
CA GLY A 175 -1.02 -23.42 15.69
C GLY A 175 -2.29 -23.75 14.88
N ASP A 176 -3.29 -24.31 15.58
CA ASP A 176 -4.54 -24.80 14.98
C ASP A 176 -5.48 -23.63 14.67
N ALA A 177 -6.06 -23.63 13.46
CA ALA A 177 -7.06 -22.67 13.01
C ALA A 177 -8.49 -23.23 13.21
N PRO A 178 -9.54 -22.38 13.16
CA PRO A 178 -10.92 -22.83 13.27
C PRO A 178 -11.31 -23.85 12.18
N ASP A 179 -12.27 -24.72 12.51
CA ASP A 179 -12.81 -25.72 11.59
C ASP A 179 -13.25 -25.09 10.25
N GLY A 180 -12.82 -25.69 9.14
CA GLY A 180 -13.16 -25.22 7.79
C GLY A 180 -12.20 -24.18 7.22
N CYS A 181 -11.22 -23.71 7.99
CA CYS A 181 -10.16 -22.81 7.53
C CYS A 181 -8.98 -23.61 6.95
N GLY A 182 -9.14 -24.12 5.72
CA GLY A 182 -8.03 -24.58 4.90
C GLY A 182 -7.97 -26.08 4.58
N ASN A 183 -8.47 -27.00 5.42
CA ASN A 183 -8.63 -28.43 5.06
C ASN A 183 -9.57 -29.24 5.98
N GLY A 184 -10.69 -28.67 6.42
CA GLY A 184 -11.68 -29.43 7.22
C GLY A 184 -11.40 -29.40 8.72
N THR A 185 -11.29 -30.56 9.38
CA THR A 185 -11.15 -30.66 10.87
C THR A 185 -9.72 -30.50 11.38
N ASP A 186 -8.71 -30.60 10.50
CA ASP A 186 -7.30 -30.39 10.86
C ASP A 186 -6.84 -29.07 10.24
N SER A 187 -7.53 -27.98 10.58
CA SER A 187 -7.24 -26.64 10.04
C SER A 187 -6.07 -26.02 10.81
N THR A 188 -5.11 -25.44 10.11
CA THR A 188 -3.92 -24.76 10.68
C THR A 188 -3.81 -23.36 10.10
N TYR A 189 -2.94 -22.50 10.65
CA TYR A 189 -2.64 -21.21 10.01
C TYR A 189 -1.58 -21.32 8.91
N TYR A 190 -0.71 -22.33 8.99
CA TYR A 190 0.31 -22.62 7.99
C TYR A 190 -0.04 -23.86 7.16
N PHE A 191 -0.08 -23.72 5.83
CA PHE A 191 -0.38 -24.78 4.87
C PHE A 191 0.77 -25.00 3.89
N VAL A 192 1.18 -26.27 3.78
CA VAL A 192 2.07 -26.72 2.71
C VAL A 192 1.22 -27.30 1.59
N GLY A 193 1.30 -26.68 0.41
CA GLY A 193 0.47 -27.00 -0.75
C GLY A 193 -0.81 -26.16 -0.79
N ASP A 194 -1.84 -26.71 -1.43
CA ASP A 194 -3.11 -26.01 -1.64
C ASP A 194 -4.01 -26.06 -0.41
N ALA A 195 -4.76 -24.99 -0.18
CA ALA A 195 -5.73 -24.86 0.90
C ALA A 195 -7.14 -24.64 0.36
N LYS A 196 -8.14 -25.18 1.06
CA LYS A 196 -9.56 -24.98 0.75
C LYS A 196 -10.35 -24.50 1.96
N PHE A 197 -10.95 -23.32 1.84
CA PHE A 197 -11.74 -22.66 2.86
C PHE A 197 -13.24 -22.91 2.60
N VAL A 198 -13.89 -23.61 3.53
CA VAL A 198 -15.33 -23.91 3.48
C VAL A 198 -15.92 -23.85 4.89
N GLY A 199 -16.66 -22.78 5.19
CA GLY A 199 -17.23 -22.55 6.51
C GLY A 199 -16.24 -21.93 7.51
N CYS A 200 -15.15 -21.34 7.02
CA CYS A 200 -14.10 -20.73 7.85
C CYS A 200 -14.60 -19.41 8.45
N SER A 201 -14.88 -19.40 9.74
CA SER A 201 -15.17 -18.16 10.48
C SER A 201 -14.04 -17.92 11.48
N ASP A 202 -13.13 -17.03 11.11
CA ASP A 202 -11.97 -16.70 11.93
C ASP A 202 -11.85 -15.19 12.11
N THR A 203 -11.97 -14.72 13.34
CA THR A 203 -11.87 -13.29 13.70
C THR A 203 -10.67 -13.02 14.61
N SER A 204 -9.73 -13.97 14.68
CA SER A 204 -8.57 -13.90 15.59
C SER A 204 -7.46 -12.94 15.14
N ASN A 205 -7.60 -12.31 13.96
CA ASN A 205 -6.61 -11.42 13.36
C ASN A 205 -5.24 -12.09 13.16
N GLN A 206 -5.26 -13.37 12.76
CA GLN A 206 -4.06 -14.18 12.55
C GLN A 206 -3.62 -14.18 11.10
N SER A 207 -2.36 -14.56 10.88
CA SER A 207 -1.81 -14.70 9.54
C SER A 207 -1.99 -16.12 9.03
N TYR A 208 -2.66 -16.27 7.89
CA TYR A 208 -2.66 -17.49 7.09
C TYR A 208 -1.49 -17.47 6.12
N TYR A 209 -0.73 -18.56 6.05
CA TYR A 209 0.40 -18.71 5.13
C TYR A 209 0.26 -20.00 4.34
N ILE A 210 -0.01 -19.89 3.03
CA ILE A 210 -0.28 -21.01 2.13
C ILE A 210 0.80 -21.06 1.05
N THR A 211 1.51 -22.18 0.91
CA THR A 211 2.58 -22.30 -0.10
C THR A 211 2.08 -22.63 -1.51
N GLY A 212 0.81 -23.04 -1.66
CA GLY A 212 0.14 -23.31 -2.94
C GLY A 212 -1.06 -22.40 -3.18
N ASP A 213 -2.06 -22.91 -3.87
CA ASP A 213 -3.30 -22.19 -4.19
C ASP A 213 -4.25 -22.14 -2.98
N ALA A 214 -5.08 -21.11 -2.90
CA ALA A 214 -6.17 -21.07 -1.92
C ALA A 214 -7.52 -20.96 -2.63
N THR A 215 -8.39 -21.92 -2.35
CA THR A 215 -9.76 -21.94 -2.86
C THR A 215 -10.75 -21.60 -1.75
N PHE A 216 -11.46 -20.50 -1.90
CA PHE A 216 -12.61 -20.16 -1.08
C PHE A 216 -13.86 -20.70 -1.78
N ALA A 217 -14.61 -21.56 -1.09
CA ALA A 217 -15.80 -22.19 -1.65
C ALA A 217 -16.99 -22.13 -0.69
N SER A 218 -18.19 -22.00 -1.25
CA SER A 218 -19.43 -22.28 -0.50
C SER A 218 -19.55 -23.78 -0.17
N GLY A 219 -20.31 -24.10 0.88
CA GLY A 219 -20.60 -25.50 1.19
C GLY A 219 -20.92 -25.85 2.64
N LYS A 220 -20.76 -24.93 3.60
CA LYS A 220 -21.15 -25.11 5.01
C LYS A 220 -21.98 -23.94 5.53
N SER A 221 -22.84 -24.21 6.51
CA SER A 221 -23.59 -23.18 7.24
C SER A 221 -22.63 -22.21 7.93
N GLY A 222 -22.86 -20.90 7.79
CA GLY A 222 -22.02 -19.85 8.38
C GLY A 222 -21.01 -19.21 7.43
N GLY A 223 -20.76 -19.82 6.26
CA GLY A 223 -19.92 -19.22 5.23
C GLY A 223 -18.46 -19.02 5.62
N ASN A 224 -17.72 -18.28 4.81
CA ASN A 224 -16.35 -17.87 5.05
C ASN A 224 -16.32 -16.39 5.48
N PHE A 225 -15.56 -16.08 6.52
CA PHE A 225 -15.19 -14.73 6.95
C PHE A 225 -13.89 -14.81 7.75
N ILE A 226 -12.83 -14.16 7.26
CA ILE A 226 -11.52 -14.11 7.91
C ILE A 226 -11.19 -12.66 8.25
N VAL A 227 -10.82 -12.38 9.49
CA VAL A 227 -10.10 -11.15 9.89
C VAL A 227 -8.64 -11.53 10.06
N GLY A 228 -7.76 -10.92 9.28
CA GLY A 228 -6.32 -11.19 9.32
C GLY A 228 -5.66 -11.14 7.95
N SER A 229 -4.36 -11.46 7.92
CA SER A 229 -3.59 -11.49 6.69
C SER A 229 -3.66 -12.88 6.03
N VAL A 230 -3.91 -12.94 4.73
CA VAL A 230 -3.93 -14.19 3.95
C VAL A 230 -2.83 -14.12 2.90
N ILE A 231 -1.73 -14.82 3.15
CA ILE A 231 -0.57 -14.91 2.26
C ILE A 231 -0.63 -16.23 1.49
N MET A 232 -0.77 -16.16 0.18
CA MET A 232 -0.85 -17.31 -0.71
C MET A 232 0.27 -17.20 -1.73
N LEU A 233 1.12 -18.22 -1.86
CA LEU A 233 2.19 -18.21 -2.87
C LEU A 233 1.71 -18.70 -4.25
N GLY A 234 0.59 -19.41 -4.30
CA GLY A 234 -0.12 -19.78 -5.53
C GLY A 234 -1.22 -18.79 -5.88
N ASN A 235 -2.30 -19.28 -6.48
CA ASN A 235 -3.44 -18.51 -6.96
C ASN A 235 -4.52 -18.33 -5.89
N PHE A 236 -5.23 -17.20 -5.95
CA PHE A 236 -6.48 -16.96 -5.23
C PHE A 236 -7.68 -17.37 -6.08
N ILE A 237 -8.51 -18.28 -5.57
CA ILE A 237 -9.63 -18.87 -6.30
C ILE A 237 -10.92 -18.71 -5.48
N VAL A 238 -11.94 -18.08 -6.06
CA VAL A 238 -13.27 -17.94 -5.47
C VAL A 238 -14.26 -18.82 -6.23
N SER A 239 -14.99 -19.67 -5.51
CA SER A 239 -16.01 -20.56 -6.09
C SER A 239 -17.34 -20.41 -5.35
N GLY A 240 -18.42 -20.13 -6.09
CA GLY A 240 -19.76 -19.97 -5.52
C GLY A 240 -19.79 -18.93 -4.41
N SER A 241 -19.42 -17.68 -4.75
CA SER A 241 -19.20 -16.51 -3.87
C SER A 241 -18.12 -16.67 -2.80
N GLY A 242 -17.33 -17.73 -2.88
CA GLY A 242 -16.38 -18.08 -1.83
C GLY A 242 -17.07 -18.39 -0.50
N GLY A 243 -18.40 -18.59 -0.49
CA GLY A 243 -19.18 -18.70 0.72
C GLY A 243 -19.16 -17.46 1.61
N ALA A 244 -18.78 -16.28 1.11
CA ALA A 244 -18.61 -15.08 1.93
C ALA A 244 -19.87 -14.77 2.78
N ASN A 245 -19.68 -14.54 4.08
CA ASN A 245 -20.79 -14.31 5.02
C ASN A 245 -20.42 -13.35 6.17
N GLY A 246 -19.27 -12.66 6.07
CA GLY A 246 -18.88 -11.64 7.03
C GLY A 246 -19.77 -10.41 6.94
N LYS A 247 -19.99 -9.79 8.09
CA LYS A 247 -20.52 -8.44 8.24
C LYS A 247 -19.44 -7.60 8.93
N TYR A 248 -19.16 -6.42 8.41
CA TYR A 248 -18.11 -5.56 8.97
C TYR A 248 -18.47 -4.10 8.82
N ASP A 249 -18.38 -3.34 9.91
CA ASP A 249 -18.51 -1.88 9.89
C ASP A 249 -17.16 -1.29 9.47
N ALA A 250 -16.95 -1.21 8.15
CA ALA A 250 -15.68 -0.79 7.60
C ALA A 250 -15.41 0.68 7.90
N HIS A 251 -14.18 0.99 8.31
CA HIS A 251 -13.74 2.37 8.46
C HIS A 251 -13.61 2.99 7.07
N LEU A 252 -14.25 4.14 6.85
CA LEU A 252 -14.04 4.93 5.64
C LEU A 252 -12.71 5.69 5.79
N PRO A 253 -11.69 5.43 4.95
CA PRO A 253 -10.41 6.10 5.04
C PRO A 253 -10.57 7.61 4.89
N ARG A 254 -9.78 8.36 5.67
CA ARG A 254 -9.88 9.83 5.78
C ARG A 254 -9.86 10.55 4.43
N ASP A 255 -9.03 10.07 3.52
CA ASP A 255 -8.79 10.69 2.21
C ASP A 255 -9.43 9.91 1.04
N ALA A 256 -10.32 8.94 1.33
CA ALA A 256 -11.03 8.15 0.33
C ALA A 256 -11.80 9.01 -0.69
N TRP A 257 -12.27 10.19 -0.27
CA TRP A 257 -12.98 11.15 -1.12
C TRP A 257 -12.17 11.59 -2.35
N MET A 258 -10.83 11.56 -2.26
CA MET A 258 -9.94 11.94 -3.36
C MET A 258 -10.05 11.00 -4.56
N GLU A 259 -10.58 9.79 -4.35
CA GLU A 259 -10.78 8.79 -5.40
C GLU A 259 -11.96 9.09 -6.33
N TYR A 260 -12.81 10.06 -5.98
CA TYR A 260 -14.09 10.32 -6.64
C TYR A 260 -14.18 11.72 -7.27
N GLY A 261 -13.04 12.23 -7.75
CA GLY A 261 -12.92 13.57 -8.30
C GLY A 261 -13.28 13.74 -9.78
N HIS A 262 -13.49 12.65 -10.52
CA HIS A 262 -13.59 12.68 -11.99
C HIS A 262 -14.75 13.57 -12.48
N ASP A 263 -15.94 13.33 -11.96
CA ASP A 263 -17.16 14.06 -12.32
C ASP A 263 -18.21 14.08 -11.20
N ALA A 264 -19.32 14.79 -11.44
CA ALA A 264 -20.41 14.90 -10.48
C ALA A 264 -21.10 13.55 -10.16
N THR A 265 -21.07 12.58 -11.08
CA THR A 265 -21.61 11.23 -10.86
C THR A 265 -20.73 10.45 -9.90
N THR A 266 -19.41 10.50 -10.10
CA THR A 266 -18.45 9.86 -9.18
C THR A 266 -18.50 10.48 -7.80
N TRP A 267 -18.62 11.81 -7.70
CA TRP A 267 -18.81 12.48 -6.40
C TRP A 267 -20.14 12.10 -5.74
N ALA A 268 -21.23 12.02 -6.51
CA ALA A 268 -22.53 11.57 -5.97
C ALA A 268 -22.48 10.12 -5.45
N HIS A 269 -21.64 9.27 -6.05
CA HIS A 269 -21.37 7.92 -5.52
C HIS A 269 -20.64 7.99 -4.18
N TYR A 270 -19.61 8.84 -4.04
CA TYR A 270 -18.93 9.03 -2.74
C TYR A 270 -19.87 9.49 -1.62
N LEU A 271 -20.82 10.39 -1.93
CA LEU A 271 -21.83 10.87 -0.97
C LEU A 271 -22.75 9.75 -0.44
N THR A 272 -22.74 8.57 -1.04
CA THR A 272 -23.43 7.39 -0.48
C THR A 272 -22.69 6.77 0.70
N PHE A 273 -21.37 6.99 0.79
CA PHE A 273 -20.52 6.57 1.90
C PHE A 273 -20.42 7.65 2.99
N ASP A 274 -20.30 8.93 2.57
CA ASP A 274 -20.36 10.07 3.49
C ASP A 274 -21.36 11.15 3.00
N PRO A 275 -22.62 11.11 3.49
CA PRO A 275 -23.64 12.11 3.17
C PRO A 275 -23.35 13.51 3.72
N ASP A 276 -22.44 13.65 4.69
CA ASP A 276 -22.09 14.92 5.33
C ASP A 276 -20.93 15.65 4.63
N ALA A 277 -20.30 15.00 3.64
CA ALA A 277 -19.25 15.61 2.84
C ALA A 277 -19.77 16.83 2.04
N PRO A 278 -18.86 17.73 1.58
CA PRO A 278 -19.25 18.89 0.78
C PRO A 278 -20.08 18.52 -0.45
N ALA A 279 -20.99 19.39 -0.87
CA ALA A 279 -21.89 19.11 -1.99
C ALA A 279 -21.19 18.86 -3.33
N THR A 280 -19.92 19.26 -3.46
CA THR A 280 -19.11 19.05 -4.67
C THR A 280 -17.65 18.74 -4.32
N TYR A 281 -16.99 17.97 -5.19
CA TYR A 281 -15.56 17.69 -5.06
C TYR A 281 -14.70 18.96 -4.99
N ALA A 282 -15.00 19.98 -5.80
CA ALA A 282 -14.25 21.26 -5.77
C ALA A 282 -14.36 21.97 -4.41
N GLN A 283 -15.51 21.86 -3.73
CA GLN A 283 -15.66 22.38 -2.36
C GLN A 283 -14.84 21.55 -1.37
N ALA A 284 -14.80 20.22 -1.52
CA ALA A 284 -13.95 19.35 -0.70
C ALA A 284 -12.47 19.72 -0.83
N VAL A 285 -11.97 19.90 -2.07
CA VAL A 285 -10.59 20.33 -2.34
C VAL A 285 -10.31 21.70 -1.72
N SER A 286 -11.14 22.71 -1.99
CA SER A 286 -10.90 24.07 -1.48
C SER A 286 -11.02 24.20 0.04
N GLY A 287 -11.84 23.34 0.66
CA GLY A 287 -12.02 23.25 2.10
C GLY A 287 -10.97 22.39 2.81
N ASN A 288 -10.08 21.72 2.08
CA ASN A 288 -9.18 20.70 2.63
C ASN A 288 -9.96 19.68 3.49
N TYR A 289 -11.03 19.16 2.90
CA TYR A 289 -11.96 18.23 3.55
C TYR A 289 -11.28 16.89 3.88
N HIS A 290 -11.76 16.26 4.94
CA HIS A 290 -11.32 14.96 5.44
C HIS A 290 -12.54 14.23 6.02
N ALA A 291 -12.69 12.95 5.71
CA ALA A 291 -13.73 12.11 6.27
C ALA A 291 -13.28 11.60 7.65
N ASP A 292 -13.81 12.18 8.73
CA ASP A 292 -13.40 11.81 10.08
C ASP A 292 -14.46 10.95 10.77
N ASN A 293 -14.08 9.75 11.21
CA ASN A 293 -14.92 8.81 11.99
C ASN A 293 -16.18 8.30 11.28
N HIS A 294 -16.14 8.15 9.95
CA HIS A 294 -17.21 7.49 9.20
C HIS A 294 -16.97 5.98 9.13
N THR A 295 -18.08 5.24 9.16
CA THR A 295 -18.11 3.79 8.97
C THR A 295 -19.19 3.42 7.96
N TYR A 296 -18.96 2.36 7.20
CA TYR A 296 -19.89 1.85 6.21
C TYR A 296 -20.09 0.33 6.40
N GLU A 297 -21.33 -0.11 6.62
CA GLU A 297 -21.63 -1.54 6.81
C GLU A 297 -21.41 -2.30 5.49
N LEU A 298 -20.48 -3.25 5.52
CA LEU A 298 -20.23 -4.19 4.44
C LEU A 298 -20.85 -5.55 4.77
N ASP A 299 -21.64 -6.07 3.83
CA ASP A 299 -22.16 -7.43 3.85
C ASP A 299 -21.30 -8.36 2.97
N ASN A 300 -21.44 -9.68 3.16
CA ASN A 300 -20.73 -10.71 2.39
C ASN A 300 -19.20 -10.49 2.34
N VAL A 301 -18.62 -10.03 3.44
CA VAL A 301 -17.17 -9.88 3.57
C VAL A 301 -16.54 -11.27 3.64
N LEU A 302 -15.65 -11.57 2.70
CA LEU A 302 -14.88 -12.81 2.68
C LEU A 302 -13.66 -12.68 3.58
N ILE A 303 -12.92 -11.58 3.42
CA ILE A 303 -11.71 -11.27 4.18
C ILE A 303 -11.74 -9.79 4.58
N HIS A 304 -11.43 -9.50 5.83
CA HIS A 304 -10.98 -8.20 6.31
C HIS A 304 -9.49 -8.28 6.66
N GLY A 305 -8.64 -7.64 5.87
CA GLY A 305 -7.18 -7.65 6.09
C GLY A 305 -6.36 -7.65 4.81
N PHE A 306 -5.07 -7.99 4.95
CA PHE A 306 -4.13 -7.99 3.85
C PHE A 306 -4.18 -9.31 3.07
N MET A 307 -4.45 -9.24 1.77
CA MET A 307 -4.39 -10.37 0.86
C MET A 307 -3.17 -10.27 -0.05
N TYR A 308 -2.32 -11.30 -0.04
CA TYR A 308 -1.23 -11.47 -1.00
C TYR A 308 -1.41 -12.73 -1.85
N THR A 309 -1.24 -12.61 -3.16
CA THR A 309 -1.16 -13.74 -4.10
C THR A 309 0.16 -13.73 -4.86
N GLY A 310 0.91 -14.84 -4.80
CA GLY A 310 2.15 -15.05 -5.54
C GLY A 310 1.92 -15.44 -7.00
N GLY A 311 0.81 -16.12 -7.28
CA GLY A 311 0.31 -16.43 -8.61
C GLY A 311 -0.61 -15.33 -9.16
N SER A 312 -1.22 -15.61 -10.32
CA SER A 312 -2.25 -14.72 -10.87
C SER A 312 -3.52 -14.87 -10.06
N GLU A 313 -4.20 -13.76 -9.83
CA GLU A 313 -5.58 -13.78 -9.39
C GLU A 313 -6.43 -14.26 -10.56
N GLY A 314 -6.78 -15.54 -10.52
CA GLY A 314 -7.82 -16.10 -11.36
C GLY A 314 -9.07 -16.23 -10.52
N LEU A 315 -9.93 -15.20 -10.51
CA LEU A 315 -11.32 -15.31 -10.05
C LEU A 315 -12.09 -16.25 -10.97
N THR A 316 -11.76 -17.53 -10.84
CA THR A 316 -12.24 -18.64 -11.65
C THR A 316 -13.45 -19.22 -10.94
N GLY A 317 -14.54 -18.45 -10.94
CA GLY A 317 -15.79 -18.82 -10.30
C GLY A 317 -16.57 -17.61 -9.85
N GLY A 318 -17.85 -17.55 -10.24
CA GLY A 318 -18.72 -16.43 -9.93
C GLY A 318 -19.16 -16.37 -8.46
N GLY A 319 -19.59 -15.18 -8.03
CA GLY A 319 -20.39 -14.93 -6.84
C GLY A 319 -20.05 -13.64 -6.09
N ASN A 320 -20.94 -13.19 -5.20
CA ASN A 320 -20.86 -11.87 -4.58
C ASN A 320 -20.06 -11.95 -3.27
N CYS A 321 -18.90 -11.29 -3.21
CA CYS A 321 -18.06 -11.26 -2.02
C CYS A 321 -17.29 -9.94 -1.94
N ASN A 322 -16.99 -9.50 -0.72
CA ASN A 322 -16.21 -8.30 -0.48
C ASN A 322 -14.88 -8.64 0.19
N LEU A 323 -13.80 -8.01 -0.27
CA LEU A 323 -12.56 -7.85 0.47
C LEU A 323 -12.58 -6.44 1.08
N ASN A 324 -12.35 -6.33 2.39
CA ASN A 324 -12.06 -5.04 3.01
C ASN A 324 -10.60 -5.05 3.48
N GLY A 325 -9.77 -4.13 3.03
CA GLY A 325 -8.32 -4.22 3.20
C GLY A 325 -7.57 -3.92 1.92
N VAL A 326 -6.50 -4.69 1.69
CA VAL A 326 -5.57 -4.46 0.58
C VAL A 326 -5.34 -5.76 -0.17
N LEU A 327 -5.42 -5.71 -1.50
CA LEU A 327 -5.03 -6.79 -2.40
C LEU A 327 -3.70 -6.48 -3.08
N LEU A 328 -2.71 -7.36 -2.89
CA LEU A 328 -1.45 -7.33 -3.64
C LEU A 328 -1.23 -8.63 -4.40
N SER A 329 -1.15 -8.53 -5.73
CA SER A 329 -0.81 -9.62 -6.63
C SER A 329 0.60 -9.46 -7.19
N ASN A 330 1.38 -10.55 -7.14
CA ASN A 330 2.70 -10.63 -7.76
C ASN A 330 2.63 -10.98 -9.26
N GLN A 331 1.43 -11.14 -9.82
CA GLN A 331 1.19 -11.36 -11.24
C GLN A 331 0.07 -10.44 -11.70
N ASP A 332 -1.03 -11.00 -12.21
CA ASP A 332 -2.25 -10.29 -12.57
C ASP A 332 -3.24 -10.29 -11.40
N ALA A 333 -4.09 -9.26 -11.31
CA ALA A 333 -5.27 -9.18 -10.46
C ALA A 333 -6.50 -9.04 -11.37
N THR A 334 -7.23 -10.13 -11.64
CA THR A 334 -8.35 -10.15 -12.60
C THR A 334 -9.67 -10.48 -11.92
N MET A 335 -10.54 -9.47 -11.88
CA MET A 335 -11.95 -9.56 -11.52
C MET A 335 -12.79 -9.62 -12.81
N GLY A 336 -13.13 -10.84 -13.24
CA GLY A 336 -13.71 -11.04 -14.57
C GLY A 336 -15.11 -11.65 -14.62
N THR A 337 -15.64 -12.23 -13.53
CA THR A 337 -16.87 -13.05 -13.62
C THR A 337 -17.86 -12.89 -12.45
N SER A 338 -17.71 -11.89 -11.59
CA SER A 338 -18.46 -11.79 -10.33
C SER A 338 -18.72 -10.35 -9.84
N THR A 339 -19.57 -10.21 -8.82
CA THR A 339 -19.81 -8.95 -8.06
C THR A 339 -18.83 -8.91 -6.89
N MET A 340 -17.53 -8.89 -7.18
CA MET A 340 -16.51 -8.76 -6.13
C MET A 340 -16.28 -7.28 -5.81
N GLY A 341 -16.39 -6.91 -4.54
CA GLY A 341 -16.01 -5.60 -4.05
C GLY A 341 -14.64 -5.64 -3.37
N ILE A 342 -13.79 -4.66 -3.62
CA ILE A 342 -12.59 -4.39 -2.82
C ILE A 342 -12.76 -3.00 -2.20
N TYR A 343 -12.73 -2.94 -0.88
CA TYR A 343 -12.87 -1.71 -0.10
C TYR A 343 -11.57 -1.46 0.65
N TYR A 344 -10.83 -0.42 0.29
CA TYR A 344 -9.56 -0.08 0.94
C TYR A 344 -9.72 0.18 2.45
N ASP A 345 -8.79 -0.32 3.25
CA ASP A 345 -8.70 -0.03 4.68
C ASP A 345 -7.27 0.44 4.97
N ASP A 346 -7.14 1.70 5.41
CA ASP A 346 -5.87 2.37 5.65
C ASP A 346 -5.15 1.84 6.90
N GLN A 347 -5.88 1.29 7.87
CA GLN A 347 -5.32 0.63 9.04
C GLN A 347 -4.70 -0.72 8.64
N VAL A 348 -5.40 -1.49 7.82
CA VAL A 348 -4.86 -2.73 7.23
C VAL A 348 -3.60 -2.42 6.42
N ALA A 349 -3.63 -1.38 5.59
CA ALA A 349 -2.49 -0.97 4.78
C ALA A 349 -1.26 -0.59 5.62
N ALA A 350 -1.47 0.13 6.71
CA ALA A 350 -0.41 0.52 7.65
C ALA A 350 0.22 -0.68 8.38
N ASP A 351 -0.54 -1.75 8.59
CA ASP A 351 -0.10 -2.96 9.30
C ASP A 351 0.62 -3.98 8.41
N ILE A 352 0.71 -3.75 7.09
CA ILE A 352 1.40 -4.66 6.17
C ILE A 352 2.89 -4.72 6.50
N GLN A 353 3.38 -5.93 6.76
CA GLN A 353 4.77 -6.16 7.11
C GLN A 353 5.64 -6.17 5.85
N ILE A 354 6.14 -5.00 5.50
CA ILE A 354 7.05 -4.76 4.39
C ILE A 354 8.52 -4.88 4.81
N GLN A 355 9.38 -5.31 3.88
CA GLN A 355 10.84 -5.34 4.01
C GLN A 355 11.50 -4.42 2.99
N GLY A 356 12.64 -3.85 3.36
CA GLY A 356 13.30 -2.81 2.57
C GLY A 356 12.63 -1.44 2.71
N ILE A 357 13.30 -0.42 2.18
CA ILE A 357 12.85 0.97 2.13
C ILE A 357 13.02 1.43 0.69
N THR A 358 12.00 2.08 0.12
CA THR A 358 12.13 2.77 -1.17
C THR A 358 12.16 4.25 -0.89
N ILE A 359 13.36 4.85 -0.96
CA ILE A 359 13.54 6.27 -0.68
C ILE A 359 13.34 7.07 -1.95
N VAL A 360 12.39 8.00 -1.93
CA VAL A 360 12.30 9.09 -2.90
C VAL A 360 12.65 10.42 -2.24
N GLN A 361 13.13 11.36 -3.06
CA GLN A 361 13.40 12.72 -2.62
C GLN A 361 12.20 13.61 -2.92
N ILE A 362 11.55 14.09 -1.87
CA ILE A 362 10.36 14.97 -1.99
C ILE A 362 10.79 16.43 -2.20
N SER A 363 11.88 16.85 -1.57
CA SER A 363 12.35 18.23 -1.70
C SER A 363 13.85 18.37 -1.49
N TRP A 364 14.40 19.46 -2.02
CA TRP A 364 15.81 19.83 -1.90
C TRP A 364 15.91 21.35 -1.78
N TYR A 365 16.55 21.82 -0.72
CA TYR A 365 16.74 23.24 -0.48
C TYR A 365 18.17 23.53 -0.01
N GLU A 366 18.74 24.60 -0.52
CA GLU A 366 19.88 25.25 0.10
C GLU A 366 19.38 26.17 1.22
N VAL A 367 19.93 26.01 2.42
CA VAL A 367 19.55 26.79 3.59
C VAL A 367 20.77 27.52 4.15
N LYS A 368 20.55 28.53 4.99
CA LYS A 368 21.65 29.33 5.57
C LYS A 368 22.68 28.40 6.23
N GLY A 369 23.90 28.45 5.72
CA GLY A 369 25.00 27.59 6.16
C GLY A 369 25.69 28.14 7.39
N GLU A 370 25.63 27.39 8.49
CA GLU A 370 26.47 27.58 9.67
C GLU A 370 27.05 26.21 10.02
N TRP A 371 28.35 26.18 10.35
CA TRP A 371 28.98 24.93 10.81
C TRP A 371 28.44 24.60 12.21
N PRO A 372 27.96 23.37 12.47
CA PRO A 372 27.42 23.02 13.78
C PRO A 372 28.45 23.22 14.89
N SER A 373 28.02 23.84 15.99
CA SER A 373 28.87 24.05 17.16
C SER A 373 29.13 22.73 17.90
N GLY A 374 30.38 22.50 18.32
CA GLY A 374 30.74 21.31 19.13
C GLY A 374 31.34 20.15 18.34
N LEU A 375 31.66 20.36 17.06
CA LEU A 375 32.35 19.43 16.16
C LEU A 375 33.85 19.68 16.02
#